data_AF-A0A1R1S3Q8-F1
#
_entry.id   AF-A0A1R1S3Q8-F1
#
_cell.length_a   1.000
_cell.length_b   1.000
_cell.length_c   1.000
_cell.angle_alpha   90.00
_cell.angle_beta   90.00
_cell.angle_gamma   90.00
#
_symmetry.space_group_name_H-M   'P 1'
#
loop_
_entity.id
_entity.type
_entity.pdbx_description
1 polymer ?
#
loop_
_entity_poly.entity_id
_entity_poly.type
_entity_poly.pdbx_seq_one_letter_code
_entity_poly.pdbx_strand_id
1 'polypeptide(L)'
;PLKQYRPNPLKREVDEVATATALAETGLPDVVTRPARERWLDLALVVDDGMSMLLWRRLAAELRTLLQRAGAFRVVRVLGLHTRGTGPPLLRARPYEPDAPTLPVTAVSDPSGHTLVLVLSDGVGAAWRDGRMSAVLERWAGQGPAAVLHALPPRLWEGSGIRAQRWQV
;
A
#
# COMPACT_ATOMS: atom_id res chain seq x y z
N PRO A 1 -12.75 -3.64 8.94
CA PRO A 1 -11.31 -3.74 9.25
C PRO A 1 -10.45 -2.58 8.70
N LEU A 2 -10.42 -2.32 7.38
CA LEU A 2 -9.48 -1.33 6.81
C LEU A 2 -9.76 0.14 7.18
N LYS A 3 -11.04 0.49 7.42
CA LYS A 3 -11.48 1.87 7.72
C LYS A 3 -11.32 2.27 9.21
N GLN A 4 -10.40 1.65 9.93
CA GLN A 4 -10.14 2.01 11.33
C GLN A 4 -9.38 3.34 11.44
N TYR A 5 -9.46 3.95 12.62
CA TYR A 5 -8.80 5.21 12.95
C TYR A 5 -7.91 5.03 14.17
N ARG A 6 -6.76 5.70 14.18
CA ARG A 6 -5.84 5.79 15.31
C ARG A 6 -5.63 7.25 15.73
N PRO A 7 -5.30 7.52 17.00
CA PRO A 7 -4.84 8.84 17.40
C PRO A 7 -3.46 9.12 16.78
N ASN A 8 -3.26 10.34 16.30
CA ASN A 8 -1.96 10.85 15.88
C ASN A 8 -1.42 11.75 17.00
N PRO A 9 -0.44 11.31 17.81
CA PRO A 9 0.08 12.10 18.92
C PRO A 9 0.83 13.36 18.45
N LEU A 10 1.27 13.41 17.20
CA LEU A 10 2.00 14.54 16.61
C LEU A 10 1.08 15.64 16.05
N LYS A 11 -0.23 15.35 15.92
CA LYS A 11 -1.21 16.30 15.40
C LYS A 11 -2.32 16.49 16.42
N ARG A 12 -2.56 17.73 16.84
CA ARG A 12 -3.68 18.09 17.73
C ARG A 12 -4.81 18.73 16.94
N GLU A 13 -6.04 18.46 17.35
CA GLU A 13 -7.25 19.13 16.87
C GLU A 13 -8.02 19.70 18.06
N VAL A 14 -8.82 20.75 17.82
CA VAL A 14 -9.70 21.32 18.84
C VAL A 14 -10.75 20.29 19.20
N ASP A 15 -10.91 20.04 20.49
CA ASP A 15 -12.05 19.32 21.01
C ASP A 15 -13.18 20.32 21.21
N GLU A 16 -14.01 20.50 20.18
CA GLU A 16 -15.09 21.49 20.19
C GLU A 16 -16.06 21.27 21.35
N VAL A 17 -16.36 20.00 21.66
CA VAL A 17 -17.29 19.64 22.74
C VAL A 17 -16.67 19.97 24.10
N ALA A 18 -15.42 19.58 24.33
CA ALA A 18 -14.74 19.88 25.58
C ALA A 18 -14.47 21.39 25.75
N THR A 19 -14.16 22.09 24.66
CA THR A 19 -14.01 23.55 24.65
C THR A 19 -15.33 24.25 24.99
N ALA A 20 -16.44 23.85 24.36
CA ALA A 20 -17.75 24.40 24.66
C ALA A 20 -18.20 24.12 26.10
N THR A 21 -17.89 22.92 26.61
CA THR A 21 -18.19 22.53 28.00
C THR A 21 -17.37 23.36 28.99
N ALA A 22 -16.06 23.47 28.79
CA ALA A 22 -15.18 24.29 29.63
C ALA A 22 -15.58 25.76 29.62
N LEU A 23 -15.96 26.31 28.45
CA LEU A 23 -16.46 27.67 28.34
C LEU A 23 -17.79 27.86 29.09
N ALA A 24 -18.71 26.90 29.01
CA ALA A 24 -19.99 26.96 29.71
C ALA A 24 -19.81 26.88 31.24
N GLU A 25 -18.87 26.07 31.72
CA GLU A 25 -18.62 25.85 33.15
C GLU A 25 -17.79 26.97 33.78
N THR A 26 -16.78 27.48 33.08
CA THR A 26 -15.80 28.42 33.64
C THR A 26 -16.02 29.87 33.21
N GLY A 27 -16.78 30.10 32.12
CA GLY A 27 -16.94 31.41 31.49
C GLY A 27 -15.68 31.92 30.78
N LEU A 28 -14.60 31.12 30.75
CA LEU A 28 -13.34 31.47 30.11
C LEU A 28 -13.23 30.79 28.74
N PRO A 29 -12.77 31.48 27.69
CA PRO A 29 -12.59 30.91 26.35
C PRO A 29 -11.29 30.09 26.27
N ASP A 30 -11.20 29.00 27.03
CA ASP A 30 -10.06 28.09 27.00
C ASP A 30 -10.26 26.97 25.98
N VAL A 31 -9.30 26.82 25.05
CA VAL A 31 -9.40 25.90 23.93
C VAL A 31 -8.82 24.54 24.33
N VAL A 32 -9.69 23.56 24.51
CA VAL A 32 -9.29 22.18 24.80
C VAL A 32 -8.92 21.49 23.49
N THR A 33 -7.78 20.79 23.46
CA THR A 33 -7.32 20.08 22.26
C THR A 33 -7.02 18.62 22.55
N ARG A 34 -7.31 17.74 21.58
CA ARG A 34 -7.03 16.29 21.65
C ARG A 34 -6.20 15.82 20.45
N PRO A 35 -5.54 14.64 20.52
CA PRO A 35 -4.89 14.05 19.36
C PRO A 35 -5.87 13.87 18.21
N ALA A 36 -5.49 14.33 17.02
CA ALA A 36 -6.28 14.18 15.81
C ALA A 36 -6.39 12.70 15.44
N ARG A 37 -7.53 12.29 14.87
CA ARG A 37 -7.72 10.91 14.42
C ARG A 37 -7.42 10.79 12.93
N GLU A 38 -6.60 9.82 12.56
CA GLU A 38 -6.26 9.54 11.17
C GLU A 38 -6.51 8.08 10.82
N ARG A 39 -6.55 7.74 9.52
CA ARG A 39 -6.61 6.35 9.10
C ARG A 39 -5.39 5.60 9.61
N TRP A 40 -5.63 4.41 10.14
CA TRP A 40 -4.58 3.62 10.78
C TRP A 40 -3.55 3.03 9.80
N LEU A 41 -3.88 2.94 8.51
CA LEU A 41 -2.99 2.44 7.46
C LEU A 41 -2.69 3.46 6.36
N ASP A 42 -1.44 3.46 5.90
CA ASP A 42 -1.03 3.89 4.58
C ASP A 42 -1.10 2.72 3.59
N LEU A 43 -1.16 3.03 2.30
CA LEU A 43 -1.13 2.06 1.22
C LEU A 43 0.04 2.35 0.27
N ALA A 44 0.90 1.36 0.06
CA ALA A 44 1.81 1.28 -1.07
C ALA A 44 1.22 0.32 -2.12
N LEU A 45 0.58 0.86 -3.14
CA LEU A 45 0.14 0.10 -4.31
C LEU A 45 1.32 -0.05 -5.28
N VAL A 46 1.89 -1.24 -5.33
CA VAL A 46 3.04 -1.57 -6.15
C VAL A 46 2.56 -2.31 -7.41
N VAL A 47 2.72 -1.72 -8.58
CA VAL A 47 2.24 -2.28 -9.85
C VAL A 47 3.41 -2.83 -10.63
N ASP A 48 3.39 -4.13 -10.94
CA ASP A 48 4.38 -4.74 -11.83
C ASP A 48 4.38 -4.04 -13.19
N ASP A 49 5.56 -3.63 -13.65
CA ASP A 49 5.77 -2.90 -14.88
C ASP A 49 6.14 -3.79 -16.07
N GLY A 50 6.00 -5.12 -15.96
CA GLY A 50 6.13 -6.15 -17.00
C GLY A 50 5.47 -5.82 -18.36
N MET A 51 5.97 -6.35 -19.49
CA MET A 51 5.35 -6.06 -20.81
C MET A 51 3.94 -6.65 -20.84
N SER A 52 3.85 -7.88 -20.31
CA SER A 52 2.77 -8.40 -19.48
C SER A 52 1.61 -7.46 -19.13
N MET A 53 2.01 -6.50 -18.31
CA MET A 53 1.16 -5.63 -17.52
C MET A 53 0.62 -4.45 -18.33
N LEU A 54 1.07 -4.26 -19.58
CA LEU A 54 0.45 -3.27 -20.46
C LEU A 54 -1.02 -3.60 -20.76
N LEU A 55 -1.36 -4.89 -20.85
CA LEU A 55 -2.74 -5.37 -21.01
C LEU A 55 -3.59 -5.08 -19.76
N TRP A 56 -2.94 -5.03 -18.59
CA TRP A 56 -3.57 -4.84 -17.28
C TRP A 56 -3.50 -3.39 -16.77
N ARG A 57 -2.96 -2.46 -17.57
CA ARG A 57 -2.79 -1.06 -17.16
C ARG A 57 -4.11 -0.39 -16.78
N ARG A 58 -5.19 -0.73 -17.49
CA ARG A 58 -6.54 -0.24 -17.17
C ARG A 58 -7.02 -0.76 -15.81
N LEU A 59 -6.85 -2.06 -15.55
CA LEU A 59 -7.17 -2.67 -14.25
C LEU A 59 -6.38 -1.99 -13.11
N ALA A 60 -5.08 -1.75 -13.31
CA ALA A 60 -4.25 -1.05 -12.32
C ALA A 60 -4.76 0.36 -12.02
N ALA A 61 -5.15 1.11 -13.06
CA ALA A 61 -5.72 2.45 -12.91
C ALA A 61 -7.08 2.42 -12.18
N GLU A 62 -7.98 1.51 -12.56
CA GLU A 62 -9.29 1.35 -11.92
C GLU A 62 -9.14 0.95 -10.44
N LEU A 63 -8.28 -0.02 -10.14
CA LEU A 63 -7.99 -0.45 -8.78
C LEU A 63 -7.43 0.71 -7.94
N ARG A 64 -6.46 1.46 -8.48
CA ARG A 64 -5.94 2.67 -7.83
C ARG A 64 -7.09 3.63 -7.50
N THR A 65 -7.95 3.95 -8.46
CA THR A 65 -9.07 4.87 -8.26
C THR A 65 -10.03 4.35 -7.19
N LEU A 66 -10.34 3.05 -7.18
CA LEU A 66 -11.19 2.43 -6.17
C LEU A 66 -10.57 2.53 -4.77
N LEU A 67 -9.28 2.22 -4.62
CA LEU A 67 -8.57 2.28 -3.34
C LEU A 67 -8.47 3.71 -2.81
N GLN A 68 -8.25 4.69 -3.69
CA GLN A 68 -8.27 6.11 -3.34
C GLN A 68 -9.67 6.56 -2.89
N ARG A 69 -10.72 6.20 -3.62
CA ARG A 69 -12.11 6.57 -3.30
C ARG A 69 -12.68 5.83 -2.10
N ALA A 70 -12.17 4.64 -1.78
CA ALA A 70 -12.58 3.90 -0.59
C ALA A 70 -12.32 4.69 0.70
N GLY A 71 -11.35 5.62 0.66
CA GLY A 71 -10.99 6.49 1.76
C GLY A 71 -10.48 5.73 2.98
N ALA A 72 -10.02 4.49 2.81
CA ALA A 72 -9.61 3.60 3.91
C ALA A 72 -8.17 3.86 4.40
N PHE A 73 -7.36 4.52 3.58
CA PHE A 73 -5.94 4.76 3.83
C PHE A 73 -5.67 6.24 4.05
N ARG A 74 -4.67 6.57 4.87
CA ARG A 74 -4.24 7.96 5.11
C ARG A 74 -3.51 8.50 3.89
N VAL A 75 -2.56 7.74 3.37
CA VAL A 75 -1.86 8.01 2.10
C VAL A 75 -1.97 6.81 1.17
N VAL A 76 -2.11 7.08 -0.13
CA VAL A 76 -2.01 6.07 -1.20
C VAL A 76 -0.85 6.43 -2.12
N ARG A 77 0.26 5.70 -2.00
CA ARG A 77 1.41 5.76 -2.91
C ARG A 77 1.23 4.73 -4.01
N VAL A 78 1.55 5.10 -5.25
CA VAL A 78 1.50 4.19 -6.40
C VAL A 78 2.89 4.13 -7.02
N LEU A 79 3.46 2.94 -7.09
CA LEU A 79 4.84 2.70 -7.51
C LEU A 79 4.87 1.65 -8.62
N GLY A 80 5.84 1.76 -9.51
CA GLY A 80 6.17 0.70 -10.45
C GLY A 80 7.05 -0.36 -9.80
N LEU A 81 6.96 -1.60 -10.24
CA LEU A 81 7.81 -2.69 -9.83
C LEU A 81 8.48 -3.32 -11.06
N HIS A 82 9.80 -3.21 -11.08
CA HIS A 82 10.63 -3.80 -12.11
C HIS A 82 11.11 -5.18 -11.69
N THR A 83 10.58 -6.21 -12.35
CA THR A 83 10.86 -7.63 -12.08
C THR A 83 11.59 -8.35 -13.22
N ARG A 84 12.03 -7.60 -14.24
CA ARG A 84 12.67 -8.14 -15.44
C ARG A 84 14.19 -8.21 -15.29
N GLY A 85 14.81 -9.06 -16.10
CA GLY A 85 16.27 -9.24 -16.11
C GLY A 85 16.81 -10.00 -14.90
N THR A 86 18.13 -9.98 -14.76
CA THR A 86 18.89 -10.76 -13.76
C THR A 86 19.21 -9.97 -12.49
N GLY A 87 19.13 -8.64 -12.51
CA GLY A 87 19.41 -7.78 -11.36
C GLY A 87 18.30 -7.83 -10.29
N PRO A 88 18.53 -7.34 -9.06
CA PRO A 88 17.52 -7.37 -8.00
C PRO A 88 16.23 -6.62 -8.41
N PRO A 89 15.05 -7.00 -7.89
CA PRO A 89 13.83 -6.23 -8.11
C PRO A 89 13.99 -4.79 -7.62
N LEU A 90 13.45 -3.84 -8.38
CA LEU A 90 13.51 -2.42 -8.05
C LEU A 90 12.13 -1.80 -8.14
N LEU A 91 11.92 -0.74 -7.37
CA LEU A 91 10.72 0.07 -7.48
C LEU A 91 10.98 1.26 -8.41
N ARG A 92 9.92 1.81 -8.97
CA ARG A 92 9.94 3.10 -9.68
C ARG A 92 8.96 4.05 -9.02
N ALA A 93 9.31 5.33 -8.98
CA ALA A 93 8.45 6.36 -8.42
C ALA A 93 7.06 6.40 -9.08
N ARG A 94 6.94 5.94 -10.34
CA ARG A 94 5.68 5.82 -11.06
C ARG A 94 5.66 4.55 -11.91
N PRO A 95 4.52 3.84 -12.01
CA PRO A 95 4.40 2.66 -12.86
C PRO A 95 4.30 3.06 -14.34
N TYR A 96 4.80 2.19 -15.22
CA TYR A 96 4.77 2.38 -16.68
C TYR A 96 5.50 3.64 -17.19
N GLU A 97 6.36 4.24 -16.38
CA GLU A 97 7.25 5.36 -16.76
C GLU A 97 8.71 4.88 -16.65
N PRO A 98 9.34 4.43 -17.76
CA PRO A 98 10.70 3.88 -17.73
C PRO A 98 11.77 4.84 -17.21
N ASP A 99 11.57 6.14 -17.41
CA ASP A 99 12.50 7.20 -16.98
C ASP A 99 12.23 7.68 -15.55
N ALA A 100 11.18 7.16 -14.89
CA ALA A 100 10.90 7.52 -13.51
C ALA A 100 12.04 7.05 -12.59
N PRO A 101 12.41 7.85 -11.56
CA PRO A 101 13.46 7.49 -10.63
C PRO A 101 13.27 6.10 -10.04
N THR A 102 14.35 5.31 -10.05
CA THR A 102 14.39 3.99 -9.41
C THR A 102 14.56 4.14 -7.91
N LEU A 103 13.90 3.28 -7.16
CA LEU A 103 13.91 3.23 -5.71
C LEU A 103 14.25 1.80 -5.26
N PRO A 104 14.97 1.62 -4.15
CA PRO A 104 15.14 0.29 -3.58
C PRO A 104 13.78 -0.23 -3.07
N VAL A 105 13.63 -1.56 -3.01
CA VAL A 105 12.42 -2.22 -2.45
C VAL A 105 12.16 -1.86 -0.98
N THR A 106 13.17 -1.36 -0.27
CA THR A 106 13.06 -0.84 1.10
C THR A 106 12.35 0.52 1.17
N ALA A 107 12.08 1.20 0.05
CA ALA A 107 11.39 2.50 0.04
C ALA A 107 9.89 2.43 0.44
N VAL A 108 9.35 1.21 0.59
CA VAL A 108 8.01 0.94 1.13
C VAL A 108 8.06 0.23 2.49
N SER A 109 9.26 0.00 3.03
CA SER A 109 9.43 -0.51 4.38
C SER A 109 8.96 0.52 5.40
N ASP A 110 8.07 0.09 6.29
CA ASP A 110 7.55 0.89 7.38
C ASP A 110 7.66 0.10 8.68
N PRO A 111 8.70 0.34 9.50
CA PRO A 111 8.89 -0.35 10.77
C PRO A 111 7.74 -0.14 11.77
N SER A 112 6.88 0.86 11.55
CA SER A 112 5.72 1.08 12.40
C SER A 112 4.57 0.11 12.12
N GLY A 113 4.64 -0.67 11.04
CA GLY A 113 3.63 -1.66 10.67
C GLY A 113 2.31 -1.08 10.14
N HIS A 114 2.30 0.21 9.82
CA HIS A 114 1.10 0.92 9.38
C HIS A 114 1.01 1.06 7.86
N THR A 115 1.92 0.47 7.10
CA THR A 115 1.86 0.48 5.65
C THR A 115 1.41 -0.89 5.13
N LEU A 116 0.26 -0.92 4.46
CA LEU A 116 -0.15 -2.05 3.64
C LEU A 116 0.59 -1.99 2.31
N VAL A 117 1.37 -3.03 2.00
CA VAL A 117 1.96 -3.20 0.67
C VAL A 117 1.07 -4.11 -0.16
N LEU A 118 0.44 -3.57 -1.19
CA LEU A 118 -0.39 -4.31 -2.13
C LEU A 118 0.28 -4.37 -3.49
N VAL A 119 0.71 -5.55 -3.92
CA VAL A 119 1.34 -5.76 -5.21
C VAL A 119 0.30 -6.21 -6.23
N LEU A 120 0.16 -5.52 -7.35
CA LEU A 120 -0.62 -5.97 -8.49
C LEU A 120 0.33 -6.51 -9.56
N SER A 121 0.25 -7.81 -9.88
CA SER A 121 1.12 -8.45 -10.86
C SER A 121 0.43 -9.59 -11.61
N ASP A 122 0.86 -9.83 -12.83
CA ASP A 122 0.55 -11.04 -13.60
C ASP A 122 1.53 -12.19 -13.29
N GLY A 123 2.56 -11.95 -12.48
CA GLY A 123 3.57 -12.91 -12.06
C GLY A 123 4.52 -13.36 -13.17
N VAL A 124 4.56 -12.71 -14.34
CA VAL A 124 5.34 -13.17 -15.49
C VAL A 124 6.82 -12.75 -15.42
N GLY A 125 7.16 -11.72 -14.66
CA GLY A 125 8.54 -11.26 -14.51
C GLY A 125 9.51 -12.34 -14.00
N ALA A 126 10.77 -12.30 -14.44
CA ALA A 126 11.78 -13.31 -14.09
C ALA A 126 11.95 -13.46 -12.57
N ALA A 127 11.91 -12.34 -11.84
CA ALA A 127 12.05 -12.32 -10.38
C ALA A 127 10.94 -13.08 -9.64
N TRP A 128 9.78 -13.30 -10.27
CA TRP A 128 8.72 -14.13 -9.70
C TRP A 128 9.05 -15.62 -9.76
N ARG A 129 9.75 -16.07 -10.80
CA ARG A 129 10.05 -17.49 -11.01
C ARG A 129 11.30 -17.96 -10.27
N ASP A 130 12.29 -17.10 -10.11
CA ASP A 130 13.58 -17.45 -9.49
C ASP A 130 13.66 -17.13 -7.99
N GLY A 131 12.54 -16.75 -7.37
CA GLY A 131 12.44 -16.54 -5.93
C GLY A 131 12.86 -15.15 -5.44
N ARG A 132 13.44 -14.29 -6.28
CA ARG A 132 13.83 -12.93 -5.86
C ARG A 132 12.64 -12.11 -5.33
N MET A 133 11.47 -12.20 -5.97
CA MET A 133 10.26 -11.55 -5.43
C MET A 133 9.72 -12.22 -4.18
N SER A 134 9.90 -13.53 -3.98
CA SER A 134 9.53 -14.19 -2.72
C SER A 134 10.29 -13.56 -1.56
N ALA A 135 11.61 -13.40 -1.69
CA ALA A 135 12.44 -12.77 -0.66
C ALA A 135 12.05 -11.31 -0.38
N VAL A 136 11.60 -10.56 -1.39
CA VAL A 136 11.07 -9.20 -1.23
C VAL A 136 9.74 -9.21 -0.47
N LEU A 137 8.82 -10.10 -0.84
CA LEU A 137 7.51 -10.23 -0.19
C LEU A 137 7.63 -10.68 1.26
N GLU A 138 8.51 -11.63 1.57
CA GLU A 138 8.80 -12.09 2.93
C GLU A 138 9.29 -10.93 3.81
N ARG A 139 10.16 -10.07 3.27
CA ARG A 139 10.64 -8.88 3.97
C ARG A 139 9.51 -7.89 4.25
N TRP A 140 8.66 -7.61 3.27
CA TRP A 140 7.53 -6.70 3.47
C TRP A 140 6.51 -7.27 4.46
N ALA A 141 6.19 -8.56 4.35
CA ALA A 141 5.27 -9.26 5.26
C ALA A 141 5.79 -9.32 6.70
N GLY A 142 7.11 -9.35 6.89
CA GLY A 142 7.74 -9.29 8.22
C GLY A 142 7.65 -7.92 8.91
N GLN A 143 7.32 -6.85 8.17
CA GLN A 143 7.23 -5.48 8.71
C GLN A 143 5.80 -4.99 8.85
N GLY A 144 4.87 -5.55 8.10
CA GLY A 144 3.47 -5.12 8.09
C GLY A 144 2.63 -5.98 7.14
N PRO A 145 1.35 -5.63 6.95
CA PRO A 145 0.49 -6.40 6.07
C PRO A 145 0.96 -6.26 4.61
N ALA A 146 1.13 -7.40 3.94
CA ALA A 146 1.51 -7.46 2.54
C ALA A 146 0.59 -8.45 1.80
N ALA A 147 0.22 -8.10 0.57
CA ALA A 147 -0.62 -8.95 -0.27
C ALA A 147 -0.26 -8.82 -1.75
N VAL A 148 -0.47 -9.90 -2.50
CA VAL A 148 -0.37 -9.91 -3.96
C VAL A 148 -1.76 -10.10 -4.54
N LEU A 149 -2.16 -9.17 -5.41
CA LEU A 149 -3.33 -9.27 -6.26
C LEU A 149 -2.87 -9.77 -7.63
N HIS A 150 -3.32 -10.97 -7.99
CA HIS A 150 -2.98 -11.58 -9.27
C HIS A 150 -3.87 -11.01 -10.39
N ALA A 151 -3.27 -10.42 -11.42
CA ALA A 151 -3.99 -9.82 -12.55
C ALA A 151 -4.60 -10.87 -13.50
N LEU A 152 -3.92 -12.01 -13.68
CA LEU A 152 -4.42 -13.13 -14.47
C LEU A 152 -5.64 -13.81 -13.82
N PRO A 153 -6.60 -14.31 -14.61
CA PRO A 153 -7.65 -15.18 -14.11
C PRO A 153 -7.07 -16.51 -13.59
N PRO A 154 -7.73 -17.18 -12.61
CA PRO A 154 -7.20 -18.39 -11.95
C PRO A 154 -6.73 -19.51 -12.87
N ARG A 155 -7.44 -19.73 -13.99
CA ARG A 155 -7.09 -20.73 -15.00
C ARG A 155 -5.75 -20.50 -15.71
N LEU A 156 -5.15 -19.32 -15.58
CA LEU A 156 -3.86 -18.96 -16.18
C LEU A 156 -2.74 -18.83 -15.14
N TRP A 157 -3.01 -19.11 -13.85
CA TRP A 157 -2.01 -18.95 -12.79
C TRP A 157 -0.83 -19.92 -12.93
N GLU A 158 -1.03 -21.11 -13.48
CA GLU A 158 0.06 -22.07 -13.70
C GLU A 158 1.20 -21.53 -14.58
N GLY A 159 0.91 -20.56 -15.46
CA GLY A 159 1.92 -19.92 -16.31
C GLY A 159 2.68 -18.77 -15.64
N SER A 160 2.25 -18.33 -14.45
CA SER A 160 2.92 -17.27 -13.70
C SER A 160 3.99 -17.86 -12.75
N GLY A 161 4.88 -16.99 -12.24
CA GLY A 161 5.80 -17.35 -11.16
C GLY A 161 5.16 -17.34 -9.78
N ILE A 162 3.87 -17.00 -9.66
CA ILE A 162 3.17 -16.90 -8.39
C ILE A 162 2.48 -18.23 -8.11
N ARG A 163 2.96 -18.96 -7.11
CA ARG A 163 2.27 -20.15 -6.61
C ARG A 163 1.22 -19.72 -5.60
N ALA A 164 -0.04 -19.96 -5.93
CA ALA A 164 -1.17 -19.70 -5.04
C ALA A 164 -1.84 -21.01 -4.66
N GLN A 165 -2.17 -21.15 -3.38
CA GLN A 165 -3.02 -22.22 -2.87
C GLN A 165 -4.27 -21.62 -2.27
N ARG A 166 -5.38 -22.34 -2.34
CA ARG A 166 -6.61 -21.89 -1.68
C ARG A 166 -6.39 -21.93 -0.18
N TRP A 167 -6.66 -20.81 0.48
CA TRP A 167 -6.66 -20.76 1.93
C TRP A 167 -7.75 -21.70 2.48
N GLN A 168 -7.34 -22.68 3.28
CA GLN A 168 -8.23 -23.59 4.00
C GLN A 168 -8.08 -23.30 5.49
N VAL A 169 -9.20 -23.02 6.17
CA VAL A 169 -9.30 -22.86 7.63
C VAL A 169 -10.04 -24.04 8.19
#